data_AF-A0A9P7GLZ5-F1
#
_entry.id   AF-A0A9P7GLZ5-F1
#
_cell.length_a   1.000
_cell.length_b   1.000
_cell.length_c   1.000
_cell.angle_alpha   90.00
_cell.angle_beta   90.00
_cell.angle_gamma   90.00
#
_symmetry.space_group_name_H-M   'P 1'
#
loop_
_entity.id
_entity.type
_entity.pdbx_description
1 polymer ?
#
loop_
_entity_poly.entity_id
_entity_poly.type
_entity_poly.pdbx_seq_one_letter_code
_entity_poly.pdbx_strand_id
1 'polypeptide(L)'
;MSSTVNHATLSLAGLSIALSPENEWERPSMDDIVDDIEGEQEASAAAEAFAGILDANISSQSDHGDTSQLHNQAKKLAALDDTIFNASKGVTEKTDSEYKGQMKRCVDFLVQQNLIGENDPFFGSRPLENTPSLIVAWIMNSCDEINLDGSVKPKDVVRDTYAHAQKMRASMTYAFGWIHGLGSLPWHQSETSGKMLGNPSVSNTVSSYMTHQFGEIKPFYLHLLPSSEAHLCPVRAFAEWNATAEITEGFVFRRITSGDRVSMSDTAMTTEQFLEFFRNNLLDVDIDHYPYGTHSFCRGGCQYLASCCRWPLRKICEWGGWSTEFTSMTIVKYLISWNDDPTLLREDYFNPNIAPALRCFACGRTCHCS
;
A
#
# COMPACT_ATOMS: atom_id res chain seq x y z
N MET A 1 -53.27 19.61 5.81
CA MET A 1 -52.38 18.49 6.21
C MET A 1 -51.17 18.55 5.30
N SER A 2 -50.15 19.31 5.69
CA SER A 2 -48.88 19.37 4.95
C SER A 2 -47.89 18.51 5.72
N SER A 3 -47.60 17.34 5.17
CA SER A 3 -46.58 16.42 5.68
C SER A 3 -45.22 16.97 5.27
N THR A 4 -44.57 17.69 6.19
CA THR A 4 -43.15 18.02 6.07
C THR A 4 -42.36 16.73 6.22
N VAL A 5 -41.81 16.24 5.11
CA VAL A 5 -40.80 15.18 5.11
C VAL A 5 -39.56 15.75 5.82
N ASN A 6 -39.32 15.27 7.04
CA ASN A 6 -38.04 15.48 7.71
C ASN A 6 -36.98 14.72 6.91
N HIS A 7 -36.23 15.42 6.06
CA HIS A 7 -34.98 14.92 5.55
C HIS A 7 -34.03 14.81 6.75
N ALA A 8 -33.82 13.58 7.24
CA ALA A 8 -32.79 13.30 8.21
C ALA A 8 -31.45 13.64 7.56
N THR A 9 -30.82 14.72 8.00
CA THR A 9 -29.43 15.02 7.67
C THR A 9 -28.60 13.82 8.14
N LEU A 10 -28.03 13.06 7.21
CA LEU A 10 -27.17 11.93 7.53
C LEU A 10 -26.01 12.48 8.37
N SER A 11 -25.94 12.07 9.64
CA SER A 11 -24.76 12.30 10.46
C SER A 11 -23.58 11.60 9.77
N LEU A 12 -22.43 12.26 9.65
CA LEU A 12 -21.18 11.65 9.18
C LEU A 12 -20.26 11.30 10.36
N ALA A 13 -20.84 11.08 11.55
CA ALA A 13 -20.08 10.80 12.76
C ALA A 13 -19.24 9.52 12.64
N GLY A 14 -19.75 8.48 11.97
CA GLY A 14 -19.00 7.25 11.71
C GLY A 14 -17.80 7.47 10.81
N LEU A 15 -17.96 8.27 9.74
CA LEU A 15 -16.85 8.67 8.88
C LEU A 15 -15.81 9.50 9.67
N SER A 16 -16.27 10.38 10.56
CA SER A 16 -15.38 11.14 11.44
C SER A 16 -14.62 10.24 12.41
N ILE A 17 -15.26 9.20 12.96
CA ILE A 17 -14.61 8.20 13.83
C ILE A 17 -13.55 7.45 13.04
N ALA A 18 -13.87 6.98 11.83
CA ALA A 18 -12.94 6.21 10.99
C ALA A 18 -11.73 7.04 10.53
N LEU A 19 -11.94 8.32 10.20
CA LEU A 19 -10.88 9.23 9.78
C LEU A 19 -10.15 9.89 10.97
N SER A 20 -10.70 9.78 12.16
CA SER A 20 -10.14 10.35 13.38
C SER A 20 -10.51 9.49 14.60
N PRO A 21 -9.87 8.31 14.73
CA PRO A 21 -10.16 7.39 15.82
C PRO A 21 -9.87 8.04 17.18
N GLU A 22 -10.61 7.62 18.21
CA GLU A 22 -10.49 8.13 19.58
C GLU A 22 -9.13 7.83 20.20
N ASN A 23 -8.41 6.84 19.65
CA ASN A 23 -7.10 6.38 20.12
C ASN A 23 -6.01 6.60 19.06
N GLU A 24 -4.89 7.22 19.45
CA GLU A 24 -3.76 7.47 18.54
C GLU A 24 -3.10 6.19 18.00
N TRP A 25 -3.17 5.07 18.74
CA TRP A 25 -2.59 3.78 18.32
C TRP A 25 -3.39 3.06 17.23
N GLU A 26 -4.63 3.47 16.97
CA GLU A 26 -5.45 2.96 15.85
C GLU A 26 -5.09 3.65 14.53
N ARG A 27 -4.39 4.80 14.58
CA ARG A 27 -3.89 5.48 13.38
C ARG A 27 -2.58 4.84 12.91
N PRO A 28 -2.50 4.41 11.64
CA PRO A 28 -1.24 4.13 10.97
C PRO A 28 -0.32 5.35 11.04
N SER A 29 0.98 5.16 11.29
CA SER A 29 1.91 6.29 11.30
C SER A 29 2.01 6.88 9.89
N MET A 30 2.40 8.16 9.80
CA MET A 30 2.59 8.83 8.51
C MET A 30 3.60 8.05 7.64
N ASP A 31 4.57 7.40 8.26
CA ASP A 31 5.59 6.61 7.57
C ASP A 31 5.02 5.28 7.06
N ASP A 32 4.16 4.59 7.83
CA ASP A 32 3.45 3.40 7.35
C ASP A 32 2.56 3.72 6.13
N ILE A 33 1.94 4.90 6.16
CA ILE A 33 1.11 5.42 5.08
C ILE A 33 1.95 5.73 3.84
N VAL A 34 3.12 6.35 4.02
CA VAL A 34 4.05 6.66 2.93
C VAL A 34 4.64 5.39 2.34
N ASP A 35 5.05 4.42 3.15
CA ASP A 35 5.57 3.12 2.69
C ASP A 35 4.53 2.33 1.86
N ASP A 36 3.26 2.33 2.28
CA ASP A 36 2.18 1.72 1.49
C ASP A 36 1.86 2.51 0.22
N ILE A 37 1.90 3.84 0.27
CA ILE A 37 1.75 4.70 -0.91
C ILE A 37 2.90 4.47 -1.89
N GLU A 38 4.15 4.38 -1.43
CA GLU A 38 5.34 4.16 -2.27
C GLU A 38 5.33 2.75 -2.88
N GLY A 39 4.99 1.71 -2.11
CA GLY A 39 4.83 0.35 -2.62
C GLY A 39 3.75 0.25 -3.71
N GLU A 40 2.65 0.99 -3.56
CA GLU A 40 1.57 1.09 -4.55
C GLU A 40 1.95 1.97 -5.76
N GLN A 41 2.67 3.07 -5.53
CA GLN A 41 3.20 3.94 -6.58
C GLN A 41 4.20 3.20 -7.46
N GLU A 42 5.07 2.36 -6.91
CA GLU A 42 5.98 1.53 -7.68
C GLU A 42 5.26 0.45 -8.50
N ALA A 43 4.18 -0.13 -7.95
CA ALA A 43 3.34 -1.08 -8.67
C ALA A 43 2.60 -0.40 -9.85
N SER A 44 2.27 0.88 -9.71
CA SER A 44 1.66 1.70 -10.77
C SER A 44 2.70 2.30 -11.74
N ALA A 45 3.89 2.66 -11.27
CA ALA A 45 4.98 3.26 -12.05
C ALA A 45 5.66 2.24 -13.01
N ALA A 46 5.51 0.94 -12.74
CA ALA A 46 5.82 -0.10 -13.71
C ALA A 46 5.03 0.06 -15.03
N ALA A 47 3.90 0.80 -15.03
CA ALA A 47 3.17 1.19 -16.23
C ALA A 47 3.64 2.53 -16.85
N GLU A 48 4.24 3.43 -16.06
CA GLU A 48 4.68 4.78 -16.50
C GLU A 48 6.07 4.77 -17.17
N ALA A 49 6.90 3.75 -16.95
CA ALA A 49 8.25 3.65 -17.51
C ALA A 49 8.32 3.60 -19.06
N PHE A 50 7.19 3.53 -19.77
CA PHE A 50 7.14 3.55 -21.24
C PHE A 50 6.89 4.94 -21.86
N ALA A 51 6.47 5.94 -21.07
CA ALA A 51 6.12 7.27 -21.58
C ALA A 51 7.32 8.23 -21.76
N GLY A 52 8.44 7.98 -21.08
CA GLY A 52 9.63 8.84 -21.08
C GLY A 52 10.45 8.88 -22.39
N ILE A 53 10.03 8.17 -23.44
CA ILE A 53 10.77 8.08 -24.72
C ILE A 53 10.34 9.18 -25.72
N LEU A 54 9.22 9.87 -25.49
CA LEU A 54 8.62 10.78 -26.49
C LEU A 54 9.14 12.22 -26.49
N ASP A 55 9.86 12.67 -25.45
CA ASP A 55 10.29 14.08 -25.34
C ASP A 55 11.58 14.43 -26.12
N ALA A 56 12.24 13.44 -26.74
CA ALA A 56 13.56 13.68 -27.35
C ALA A 56 13.53 14.08 -28.84
N ASN A 57 12.37 14.20 -29.49
CA ASN A 57 12.36 14.27 -30.96
C ASN A 57 11.36 15.26 -31.58
N ILE A 58 11.42 16.53 -31.18
CA ILE A 58 10.95 17.62 -32.04
C ILE A 58 12.01 18.73 -32.06
N SER A 59 12.97 18.58 -32.97
CA SER A 59 13.73 19.73 -33.46
C SER A 59 13.71 19.78 -34.98
N SER A 60 13.35 20.97 -35.47
CA SER A 60 13.44 21.45 -36.85
C SER A 60 12.50 20.82 -37.90
N GLN A 61 11.56 21.61 -38.42
CA GLN A 61 11.78 22.38 -39.66
C GLN A 61 10.52 23.19 -39.99
N SER A 62 10.73 24.47 -40.28
CA SER A 62 9.77 25.36 -40.93
C SER A 62 9.83 25.15 -42.45
N ASP A 63 8.69 24.93 -43.11
CA ASP A 63 8.36 25.67 -44.33
C ASP A 63 6.88 25.51 -44.74
N HIS A 64 6.40 26.49 -45.51
CA HIS A 64 5.04 26.71 -46.01
C HIS A 64 4.21 25.46 -46.39
N GLY A 65 3.04 25.28 -45.77
CA GLY A 65 2.11 24.19 -46.11
C GLY A 65 0.65 24.43 -45.71
N ASP A 66 -0.22 24.29 -46.72
CA ASP A 66 -1.68 24.24 -46.77
C ASP A 66 -2.43 23.80 -45.48
N THR A 67 -3.47 24.56 -45.09
CA THR A 67 -4.32 24.33 -43.90
C THR A 67 -5.00 22.95 -43.88
N SER A 68 -5.16 22.31 -45.04
CA SER A 68 -5.68 20.94 -45.13
C SER A 68 -4.71 19.86 -44.63
N GLN A 69 -3.39 20.07 -44.81
CA GLN A 69 -2.36 19.15 -44.33
C GLN A 69 -2.21 19.25 -42.81
N LEU A 70 -2.25 20.45 -42.24
CA LEU A 70 -2.22 20.66 -40.78
C LEU A 70 -3.41 19.98 -40.08
N HIS A 71 -4.61 20.05 -40.66
CA HIS A 71 -5.79 19.37 -40.10
C HIS A 71 -5.67 17.84 -40.16
N ASN A 72 -5.14 17.30 -41.28
CA ASN A 72 -4.89 15.87 -41.42
C ASN A 72 -3.76 15.37 -40.52
N GLN A 73 -2.75 16.19 -40.28
CA GLN A 73 -1.64 15.89 -39.38
C GLN A 73 -2.11 15.91 -37.92
N ALA A 74 -2.91 16.91 -37.51
CA ALA A 74 -3.53 16.96 -36.19
C ALA A 74 -4.45 15.75 -35.93
N LYS A 75 -5.23 15.32 -36.93
CA LYS A 75 -6.04 14.09 -36.81
C LYS A 75 -5.19 12.82 -36.67
N LYS A 76 -4.07 12.74 -37.39
CA LYS A 76 -3.14 11.61 -37.27
C LYS A 76 -2.45 11.59 -35.91
N LEU A 77 -2.07 12.75 -35.37
CA LEU A 77 -1.52 12.89 -34.02
C LEU A 77 -2.55 12.49 -32.96
N ALA A 78 -3.78 13.00 -33.03
CA ALA A 78 -4.84 12.60 -32.09
C ALA A 78 -5.15 11.09 -32.15
N ALA A 79 -5.20 10.50 -33.35
CA ALA A 79 -5.40 9.05 -33.49
C ALA A 79 -4.20 8.24 -32.97
N LEU A 80 -2.99 8.78 -33.08
CA LEU A 80 -1.79 8.18 -32.50
C LEU A 80 -1.81 8.28 -30.98
N ASP A 81 -2.19 9.43 -30.41
CA ASP A 81 -2.35 9.64 -28.97
C ASP A 81 -3.40 8.69 -28.39
N ASP A 82 -4.55 8.52 -29.06
CA ASP A 82 -5.58 7.55 -28.68
C ASP A 82 -5.05 6.10 -28.74
N THR A 83 -4.24 5.78 -29.76
CA THR A 83 -3.64 4.44 -29.90
C THR A 83 -2.62 4.18 -28.79
N ILE A 84 -1.75 5.15 -28.50
CA ILE A 84 -0.75 5.08 -27.43
C ILE A 84 -1.44 5.00 -26.08
N PHE A 85 -2.46 5.81 -25.82
CA PHE A 85 -3.25 5.76 -24.61
C PHE A 85 -3.86 4.37 -24.43
N ASN A 86 -4.60 3.86 -25.41
CA ASN A 86 -5.22 2.54 -25.29
C ASN A 86 -4.21 1.39 -25.15
N ALA A 87 -3.04 1.48 -25.80
CA ALA A 87 -1.98 0.49 -25.67
C ALA A 87 -1.27 0.54 -24.30
N SER A 88 -1.17 1.73 -23.70
CA SER A 88 -0.50 1.96 -22.41
C SER A 88 -1.40 1.80 -21.19
N LYS A 89 -2.65 1.35 -21.38
CA LYS A 89 -3.70 1.21 -20.37
C LYS A 89 -3.35 0.36 -19.14
N GLY A 90 -2.26 -0.42 -19.18
CA GLY A 90 -1.68 -1.13 -18.03
C GLY A 90 -2.57 -2.21 -17.38
N VAL A 91 -3.82 -2.37 -17.83
CA VAL A 91 -4.81 -3.32 -17.31
C VAL A 91 -5.49 -4.07 -18.44
N THR A 92 -5.96 -5.29 -18.16
CA THR A 92 -6.72 -6.09 -19.13
C THR A 92 -8.09 -5.46 -19.42
N GLU A 93 -8.70 -5.77 -20.58
CA GLU A 93 -10.05 -5.30 -20.93
C GLU A 93 -11.11 -5.70 -19.89
N LYS A 94 -10.95 -6.89 -19.30
CA LYS A 94 -11.82 -7.38 -18.23
C LYS A 94 -11.66 -6.52 -16.97
N THR A 95 -10.43 -6.26 -16.56
CA THR A 95 -10.12 -5.42 -15.39
C THR A 95 -10.64 -4.00 -15.58
N ASP A 96 -10.47 -3.40 -16.76
CA ASP A 96 -11.02 -2.07 -17.07
C ASP A 96 -12.54 -2.03 -16.97
N SER A 97 -13.23 -3.03 -17.51
CA SER A 97 -14.68 -3.12 -17.45
C SER A 97 -15.17 -3.24 -16.01
N GLU A 98 -14.47 -4.02 -15.19
CA GLU A 98 -14.75 -4.16 -13.77
C GLU A 98 -14.51 -2.86 -12.99
N TYR A 99 -13.40 -2.16 -13.26
CA TYR A 99 -13.11 -0.87 -12.62
C TYR A 99 -14.13 0.20 -13.00
N LYS A 100 -14.54 0.28 -14.27
CA LYS A 100 -15.62 1.16 -14.71
C LYS A 100 -16.95 0.82 -14.03
N GLY A 101 -17.22 -0.47 -13.81
CA GLY A 101 -18.36 -0.92 -13.02
C GLY A 101 -18.32 -0.41 -11.58
N GLN A 102 -17.16 -0.49 -10.94
CA GLN A 102 -16.93 0.02 -9.58
C GLN A 102 -17.04 1.55 -9.51
N MET A 103 -16.49 2.28 -10.48
CA MET A 103 -16.64 3.73 -10.61
C MET A 103 -18.11 4.15 -10.64
N LYS A 104 -18.93 3.46 -11.43
CA LYS A 104 -20.37 3.74 -11.50
C LYS A 104 -21.04 3.51 -10.14
N ARG A 105 -20.75 2.39 -9.46
CA ARG A 105 -21.30 2.08 -8.14
C ARG A 105 -20.92 3.12 -7.08
N CYS A 106 -19.70 3.65 -7.15
CA CYS A 106 -19.25 4.74 -6.29
C CYS A 106 -20.11 5.99 -6.48
N VAL A 107 -20.27 6.46 -7.72
CA VAL A 107 -21.10 7.64 -8.03
C VAL A 107 -22.55 7.41 -7.63
N ASP A 108 -23.13 6.26 -7.99
CA ASP A 108 -24.51 5.91 -7.63
C ASP A 108 -24.71 5.97 -6.10
N PHE A 109 -23.75 5.46 -5.33
CA PHE A 109 -23.77 5.55 -3.87
C PHE A 109 -23.67 6.99 -3.36
N LEU A 110 -22.71 7.78 -3.86
CA LEU A 110 -22.49 9.15 -3.39
C LEU A 110 -23.72 10.04 -3.66
N VAL A 111 -24.39 9.83 -4.80
CA VAL A 111 -25.66 10.51 -5.14
C VAL A 111 -26.79 10.02 -4.23
N GLN A 112 -26.93 8.71 -4.01
CA GLN A 112 -27.97 8.15 -3.13
C GLN A 112 -27.85 8.64 -1.68
N GLN A 113 -26.63 8.82 -1.19
CA GLN A 113 -26.36 9.36 0.14
C GLN A 113 -26.42 10.90 0.20
N ASN A 114 -26.72 11.57 -0.92
CA ASN A 114 -26.71 13.04 -1.07
C ASN A 114 -25.36 13.68 -0.69
N LEU A 115 -24.25 12.98 -0.93
CA LEU A 115 -22.89 13.46 -0.67
C LEU A 115 -22.33 14.27 -1.86
N ILE A 116 -22.88 14.04 -3.06
CA ILE A 116 -22.67 14.83 -4.27
C ILE A 116 -24.01 15.03 -4.99
N GLY A 117 -24.12 16.07 -5.83
CA GLY A 117 -25.26 16.24 -6.72
C GLY A 117 -25.27 15.22 -7.87
N GLU A 118 -26.46 14.95 -8.42
CA GLU A 118 -26.65 13.98 -9.53
C GLU A 118 -25.83 14.32 -10.79
N ASN A 119 -25.49 15.59 -10.97
CA ASN A 119 -24.69 16.08 -12.10
C ASN A 119 -23.28 16.53 -11.71
N ASP A 120 -22.88 16.35 -10.45
CA ASP A 120 -21.56 16.78 -10.01
C ASP A 120 -20.49 15.80 -10.53
N PRO A 121 -19.47 16.30 -11.26
CA PRO A 121 -18.42 15.45 -11.78
C PRO A 121 -17.48 15.02 -10.64
N PHE A 122 -17.80 13.89 -10.02
CA PHE A 122 -16.94 13.29 -8.99
C PHE A 122 -15.58 12.90 -9.57
N PHE A 123 -15.59 12.26 -10.74
CA PHE A 123 -14.37 11.94 -11.48
C PHE A 123 -14.04 13.07 -12.45
N GLY A 124 -12.80 13.55 -12.42
CA GLY A 124 -12.33 14.62 -13.28
C GLY A 124 -10.86 14.93 -13.05
N SER A 125 -10.30 15.76 -13.92
CA SER A 125 -8.92 16.29 -13.78
C SER A 125 -8.79 17.35 -12.68
N ARG A 126 -9.89 17.70 -12.01
CA ARG A 126 -9.94 18.60 -10.85
C ARG A 126 -10.94 18.07 -9.82
N PRO A 127 -10.57 17.02 -9.08
CA PRO A 127 -11.45 16.45 -8.05
C PRO A 127 -11.73 17.47 -6.94
N LEU A 128 -12.82 17.25 -6.19
CA LEU A 128 -13.14 18.02 -5.00
C LEU A 128 -12.07 17.79 -3.92
N GLU A 129 -11.82 18.78 -3.07
CA GLU A 129 -10.81 18.68 -2.01
C GLU A 129 -11.09 17.51 -1.04
N ASN A 130 -12.36 17.26 -0.74
CA ASN A 130 -12.84 16.17 0.12
C ASN A 130 -13.00 14.82 -0.60
N THR A 131 -12.57 14.67 -1.86
CA THR A 131 -12.65 13.42 -2.62
C THR A 131 -12.09 12.21 -1.85
N PRO A 132 -10.95 12.30 -1.13
CA PRO A 132 -10.48 11.22 -0.26
C PRO A 132 -11.52 10.71 0.73
N SER A 133 -12.19 11.60 1.46
CA SER A 133 -13.22 11.24 2.43
C SER A 133 -14.44 10.59 1.78
N LEU A 134 -14.78 10.99 0.56
CA LEU A 134 -15.88 10.39 -0.21
C LEU A 134 -15.54 8.97 -0.68
N ILE A 135 -14.28 8.72 -1.08
CA ILE A 135 -13.79 7.38 -1.38
C ILE A 135 -13.89 6.49 -0.13
N VAL A 136 -13.41 6.99 1.02
CA VAL A 136 -13.51 6.27 2.29
C VAL A 136 -14.96 5.96 2.66
N ALA A 137 -15.87 6.95 2.55
CA ALA A 137 -17.29 6.75 2.85
C ALA A 137 -17.90 5.61 2.02
N TRP A 138 -17.54 5.50 0.75
CA TRP A 138 -18.04 4.43 -0.12
C TRP A 138 -17.49 3.05 0.26
N ILE A 139 -16.19 2.96 0.55
CA ILE A 139 -15.56 1.72 1.04
C ILE A 139 -16.15 1.30 2.38
N MET A 140 -16.26 2.25 3.32
CA MET A 140 -16.81 2.06 4.66
C MET A 140 -18.26 1.55 4.63
N ASN A 141 -19.09 2.12 3.77
CA ASN A 141 -20.47 1.67 3.64
C ASN A 141 -20.58 0.20 3.21
N SER A 142 -19.65 -0.28 2.38
CA SER A 142 -19.71 -1.65 1.82
C SER A 142 -19.00 -2.68 2.70
N CYS A 143 -17.89 -2.30 3.33
CA CYS A 143 -16.97 -3.26 3.96
C CYS A 143 -16.97 -3.20 5.50
N ASP A 144 -17.36 -2.07 6.09
CA ASP A 144 -17.16 -1.83 7.52
C ASP A 144 -18.31 -2.36 8.40
N GLU A 145 -18.06 -2.50 9.71
CA GLU A 145 -19.08 -2.80 10.72
C GLU A 145 -19.86 -1.57 11.14
N ILE A 146 -19.36 -0.37 10.85
CA ILE A 146 -19.97 0.89 11.24
C ILE A 146 -20.61 1.56 10.02
N ASN A 147 -21.79 2.15 10.21
CA ASN A 147 -22.47 3.00 9.22
C ASN A 147 -21.83 4.39 9.20
N LEU A 148 -22.09 5.17 8.15
CA LEU A 148 -21.59 6.55 8.05
C LEU A 148 -22.02 7.45 9.24
N ASP A 149 -23.15 7.14 9.87
CA ASP A 149 -23.69 7.85 11.02
C ASP A 149 -23.09 7.43 12.38
N GLY A 150 -22.20 6.44 12.39
CA GLY A 150 -21.56 5.91 13.59
C GLY A 150 -22.32 4.77 14.25
N SER A 151 -23.51 4.40 13.73
CA SER A 151 -24.23 3.22 14.23
C SER A 151 -23.58 1.92 13.78
N VAL A 152 -23.66 0.88 14.61
CA VAL A 152 -23.14 -0.46 14.27
C VAL A 152 -24.14 -1.16 13.34
N LYS A 153 -23.65 -1.69 12.23
CA LYS A 153 -24.42 -2.51 11.29
C LYS A 153 -24.86 -3.82 11.95
N PRO A 154 -26.10 -4.28 11.73
CA PRO A 154 -26.56 -5.58 12.22
C PRO A 154 -25.63 -6.73 11.81
N LYS A 155 -25.51 -7.76 12.65
CA LYS A 155 -24.57 -8.88 12.43
C LYS A 155 -24.92 -9.75 11.23
N ASP A 156 -26.19 -9.74 10.81
CA ASP A 156 -26.75 -10.46 9.68
C ASP A 156 -26.53 -9.76 8.33
N VAL A 157 -26.07 -8.51 8.34
CA VAL A 157 -25.68 -7.81 7.11
C VAL A 157 -24.36 -8.39 6.62
N VAL A 158 -24.38 -8.95 5.41
CA VAL A 158 -23.18 -9.41 4.71
C VAL A 158 -22.30 -8.21 4.39
N ARG A 159 -21.03 -8.28 4.78
CA ARG A 159 -20.01 -7.27 4.52
C ARG A 159 -19.10 -7.75 3.42
N ASP A 160 -18.68 -6.82 2.56
CA ASP A 160 -17.67 -7.11 1.57
C ASP A 160 -16.30 -7.29 2.23
N THR A 161 -15.44 -8.09 1.60
CA THR A 161 -14.13 -8.46 2.16
C THR A 161 -13.10 -7.35 1.97
N TYR A 162 -12.00 -7.41 2.72
CA TYR A 162 -10.84 -6.53 2.49
C TYR A 162 -10.35 -6.56 1.03
N ALA A 163 -10.33 -7.74 0.40
CA ALA A 163 -9.98 -7.85 -1.02
C ALA A 163 -10.96 -7.08 -1.92
N HIS A 164 -12.24 -7.01 -1.56
CA HIS A 164 -13.21 -6.17 -2.27
C HIS A 164 -12.92 -4.68 -2.03
N ALA A 165 -12.60 -4.27 -0.80
CA ALA A 165 -12.18 -2.90 -0.48
C ALA A 165 -10.94 -2.48 -1.28
N GLN A 166 -9.93 -3.35 -1.39
CA GLN A 166 -8.76 -3.13 -2.22
C GLN A 166 -9.13 -2.93 -3.70
N LYS A 167 -10.07 -3.72 -4.22
CA LYS A 167 -10.59 -3.53 -5.59
C LYS A 167 -11.33 -2.21 -5.77
N MET A 168 -12.13 -1.79 -4.78
CA MET A 168 -12.79 -0.49 -4.78
C MET A 168 -11.75 0.64 -4.84
N ARG A 169 -10.74 0.61 -3.98
CA ARG A 169 -9.63 1.58 -4.00
C ARG A 169 -8.86 1.56 -5.32
N ALA A 170 -8.45 0.40 -5.80
CA ALA A 170 -7.71 0.25 -7.06
C ALA A 170 -8.49 0.82 -8.26
N SER A 171 -9.81 0.67 -8.27
CA SER A 171 -10.66 1.29 -9.30
C SER A 171 -10.67 2.82 -9.24
N MET A 172 -10.60 3.43 -8.04
CA MET A 172 -10.43 4.88 -7.89
C MET A 172 -9.04 5.33 -8.31
N THR A 173 -8.00 4.58 -7.94
CA THR A 173 -6.61 4.86 -8.37
C THR A 173 -6.52 4.87 -9.90
N TYR A 174 -7.10 3.86 -10.56
CA TYR A 174 -7.19 3.79 -12.01
C TYR A 174 -7.99 4.95 -12.61
N ALA A 175 -9.15 5.30 -12.04
CA ALA A 175 -9.97 6.39 -12.55
C ALA A 175 -9.23 7.74 -12.51
N PHE A 176 -8.73 8.12 -11.34
CA PHE A 176 -8.08 9.41 -11.16
C PHE A 176 -6.70 9.46 -11.83
N GLY A 177 -5.91 8.38 -11.70
CA GLY A 177 -4.56 8.32 -12.24
C GLY A 177 -4.53 8.19 -13.75
N TRP A 178 -5.19 7.17 -14.28
CA TRP A 178 -5.15 6.82 -15.70
C TRP A 178 -6.20 7.56 -16.53
N ILE A 179 -7.50 7.46 -16.17
CA ILE A 179 -8.58 8.05 -16.98
C ILE A 179 -8.54 9.59 -16.95
N HIS A 180 -8.23 10.16 -15.79
CA HIS A 180 -8.22 11.62 -15.58
C HIS A 180 -6.82 12.24 -15.53
N GLY A 181 -5.77 11.45 -15.72
CA GLY A 181 -4.40 11.95 -15.90
C GLY A 181 -3.79 12.61 -14.66
N LEU A 182 -4.26 12.27 -13.46
CA LEU A 182 -3.69 12.79 -12.21
C LEU A 182 -2.45 12.00 -11.76
N GLY A 183 -2.13 10.90 -12.46
CA GLY A 183 -0.98 10.05 -12.19
C GLY A 183 -1.05 9.34 -10.84
N SER A 184 0.14 9.06 -10.30
CA SER A 184 0.36 8.32 -9.06
C SER A 184 0.77 9.20 -7.88
N LEU A 185 0.93 10.52 -8.08
CA LEU A 185 1.39 11.45 -7.04
C LEU A 185 0.43 11.46 -5.84
N PRO A 186 0.96 11.51 -4.59
CA PRO A 186 0.12 11.61 -3.40
C PRO A 186 -0.78 12.85 -3.46
N TRP A 187 -2.01 12.74 -2.97
CA TRP A 187 -2.92 13.87 -2.87
C TRP A 187 -2.38 14.90 -1.87
N HIS A 188 -2.03 16.10 -2.34
CA HIS A 188 -1.45 17.14 -1.51
C HIS A 188 -1.88 18.54 -1.98
N GLN A 189 -1.80 19.51 -1.07
CA GLN A 189 -2.01 20.91 -1.42
C GLN A 189 -0.71 21.49 -1.99
N SER A 190 -0.80 22.06 -3.19
CA SER A 190 0.32 22.76 -3.81
C SER A 190 0.67 24.03 -3.02
N GLU A 191 1.91 24.13 -2.56
CA GLU A 191 2.41 25.32 -1.83
C GLU A 191 2.32 26.61 -2.67
N THR A 192 2.48 26.49 -3.99
CA THR A 192 2.51 27.64 -4.90
C THR A 192 1.12 28.09 -5.34
N SER A 193 0.19 27.16 -5.51
CA SER A 193 -1.14 27.46 -6.07
C SER A 193 -2.29 27.34 -5.06
N GLY A 194 -2.05 26.74 -3.89
CA GLY A 194 -3.06 26.44 -2.88
C GLY A 194 -4.08 25.38 -3.31
N LYS A 195 -3.93 24.80 -4.51
CA LYS A 195 -4.86 23.80 -5.06
C LYS A 195 -4.43 22.39 -4.71
N MET A 196 -5.39 21.49 -4.57
CA MET A 196 -5.12 20.07 -4.44
C MET A 196 -4.61 19.48 -5.76
N LEU A 197 -3.52 18.73 -5.67
CA LEU A 197 -2.86 18.02 -6.78
C LEU A 197 -2.63 16.55 -6.39
N GLY A 198 -2.40 15.70 -7.39
CA GLY A 198 -2.18 14.27 -7.22
C GLY A 198 -3.46 13.45 -7.32
N ASN A 199 -3.40 12.19 -6.92
CA ASN A 199 -4.51 11.25 -7.02
C ASN A 199 -5.18 11.05 -5.64
N PRO A 200 -6.47 11.39 -5.48
CA PRO A 200 -7.18 11.27 -4.20
C PRO A 200 -7.18 9.87 -3.57
N SER A 201 -7.06 8.82 -4.38
CA SER A 201 -7.05 7.40 -3.97
C SER A 201 -5.77 6.98 -3.23
N VAL A 202 -4.68 7.70 -3.47
CA VAL A 202 -3.36 7.53 -2.82
C VAL A 202 -3.09 8.65 -1.81
N SER A 203 -4.16 9.26 -1.31
CA SER A 203 -4.08 10.23 -0.21
C SER A 203 -3.78 9.52 1.11
N ASN A 204 -3.18 10.24 2.06
CA ASN A 204 -2.98 9.72 3.41
C ASN A 204 -4.31 9.27 4.03
N THR A 205 -5.39 10.05 3.85
CA THR A 205 -6.72 9.70 4.34
C THR A 205 -7.20 8.32 3.87
N VAL A 206 -7.07 8.01 2.58
CA VAL A 206 -7.50 6.71 2.04
C VAL A 206 -6.54 5.61 2.46
N SER A 207 -5.23 5.85 2.39
CA SER A 207 -4.20 4.90 2.82
C SER A 207 -4.37 4.54 4.30
N SER A 208 -4.45 5.54 5.19
CA SER A 208 -4.70 5.34 6.61
C SER A 208 -5.97 4.53 6.85
N TYR A 209 -7.06 4.83 6.14
CA TYR A 209 -8.30 4.08 6.33
C TYR A 209 -8.16 2.61 5.88
N MET A 210 -7.43 2.36 4.80
CA MET A 210 -7.22 1.02 4.25
C MET A 210 -6.23 0.19 5.07
N THR A 211 -5.40 0.82 5.89
CA THR A 211 -4.44 0.19 6.79
C THR A 211 -4.90 0.21 8.25
N HIS A 212 -5.86 1.07 8.58
CA HIS A 212 -6.67 1.01 9.79
C HIS A 212 -7.32 -0.37 9.84
N GLN A 213 -7.28 -0.98 11.02
CA GLN A 213 -7.36 -2.42 11.28
C GLN A 213 -8.72 -3.08 11.00
N PHE A 214 -9.38 -2.79 9.89
CA PHE A 214 -10.73 -3.26 9.52
C PHE A 214 -10.77 -4.68 8.94
N GLY A 215 -9.90 -5.57 9.41
CA GLY A 215 -9.83 -6.90 8.84
C GLY A 215 -9.46 -7.95 9.85
N GLU A 216 -10.25 -8.11 10.92
CA GLU A 216 -10.13 -9.22 11.88
C GLU A 216 -8.66 -9.65 12.06
N ILE A 217 -7.72 -8.70 12.27
CA ILE A 217 -6.30 -9.03 12.24
C ILE A 217 -6.12 -9.95 13.41
N LYS A 218 -6.04 -11.25 13.11
CA LYS A 218 -5.84 -12.25 14.13
C LYS A 218 -4.54 -11.86 14.78
N PRO A 219 -4.51 -11.70 16.11
CA PRO A 219 -3.30 -11.26 16.78
C PRO A 219 -2.16 -12.16 16.32
N PHE A 220 -1.02 -11.56 15.95
CA PHE A 220 0.18 -12.34 15.74
C PHE A 220 0.51 -13.02 17.07
N TYR A 221 0.30 -14.33 17.14
CA TYR A 221 0.62 -15.10 18.32
C TYR A 221 2.14 -15.18 18.43
N LEU A 222 2.70 -14.37 19.34
CA LEU A 222 4.10 -14.47 19.68
C LEU A 222 4.30 -15.67 20.61
N HIS A 223 5.09 -16.62 20.13
CA HIS A 223 5.44 -17.81 20.91
C HIS A 223 6.85 -17.69 21.49
N LEU A 224 7.01 -18.20 22.71
CA LEU A 224 8.33 -18.39 23.31
C LEU A 224 9.08 -19.45 22.50
N LEU A 225 10.18 -19.06 21.87
CA LEU A 225 11.00 -19.97 21.07
C LEU A 225 11.92 -20.83 21.95
N PRO A 226 12.42 -21.98 21.47
CA PRO A 226 13.41 -22.79 22.19
C PRO A 226 14.70 -22.01 22.51
N SER A 227 15.47 -22.49 23.49
CA SER A 227 16.73 -21.83 23.89
C SER A 227 17.76 -21.74 22.76
N SER A 228 17.76 -22.67 21.81
CA SER A 228 18.63 -22.64 20.63
C SER A 228 18.34 -21.45 19.69
N GLU A 229 17.12 -20.91 19.76
CA GLU A 229 16.64 -19.78 18.95
C GLU A 229 16.35 -18.56 19.84
N ALA A 230 16.98 -18.47 21.02
CA ALA A 230 16.72 -17.39 21.96
C ALA A 230 16.96 -16.00 21.34
N HIS A 231 17.97 -15.88 20.48
CA HIS A 231 18.34 -14.66 19.75
C HIS A 231 17.29 -14.21 18.71
N LEU A 232 16.37 -15.07 18.30
CA LEU A 232 15.27 -14.75 17.38
C LEU A 232 13.93 -14.61 18.11
N CYS A 233 13.90 -14.76 19.44
CA CYS A 233 12.66 -14.91 20.18
C CYS A 233 12.03 -13.55 20.50
N PRO A 234 10.90 -13.17 19.86
CA PRO A 234 10.26 -11.89 20.09
C PRO A 234 9.74 -11.77 21.53
N VAL A 235 9.31 -12.87 22.14
CA VAL A 235 8.85 -12.88 23.54
C VAL A 235 9.98 -12.55 24.52
N ARG A 236 11.19 -13.09 24.29
CA ARG A 236 12.35 -12.78 25.15
C ARG A 236 12.82 -11.34 24.93
N ALA A 237 12.98 -10.94 23.67
CA ALA A 237 13.37 -9.59 23.31
C ALA A 237 12.40 -8.54 23.90
N PHE A 238 11.10 -8.78 23.78
CA PHE A 238 10.08 -7.92 24.37
C PHE A 238 10.13 -7.91 25.90
N ALA A 239 10.31 -9.06 26.56
CA ALA A 239 10.39 -9.12 28.02
C ALA A 239 11.62 -8.36 28.55
N GLU A 240 12.77 -8.50 27.90
CA GLU A 240 14.00 -7.76 28.23
C GLU A 240 13.83 -6.26 27.99
N TRP A 241 13.24 -5.87 26.86
CA TRP A 241 12.89 -4.49 26.57
C TRP A 241 11.97 -3.92 27.65
N ASN A 242 10.86 -4.59 27.95
CA ASN A 242 9.89 -4.13 28.94
C ASN A 242 10.49 -3.98 30.35
N ALA A 243 11.39 -4.90 30.73
CA ALA A 243 12.10 -4.83 32.01
C ALA A 243 13.09 -3.65 32.06
N THR A 244 13.68 -3.28 30.92
CA THR A 244 14.69 -2.22 30.83
C THR A 244 14.08 -0.83 30.62
N ALA A 245 13.02 -0.75 29.84
CA ALA A 245 12.38 0.50 29.45
C ALA A 245 11.48 1.08 30.56
N GLU A 246 11.05 0.25 31.52
CA GLU A 246 10.17 0.63 32.64
C GLU A 246 8.86 1.33 32.20
N ILE A 247 8.42 1.07 30.96
CA ILE A 247 7.19 1.59 30.39
C ILE A 247 6.02 0.76 30.91
N THR A 248 5.05 1.40 31.56
CA THR A 248 3.85 0.74 32.10
C THR A 248 2.56 1.12 31.39
N GLU A 249 2.59 2.18 30.57
CA GLU A 249 1.46 2.69 29.81
C GLU A 249 1.93 3.42 28.54
N GLY A 250 1.03 3.63 27.58
CA GLY A 250 1.32 4.36 26.34
C GLY A 250 2.14 3.54 25.33
N PHE A 251 2.96 4.21 24.53
CA PHE A 251 3.77 3.57 23.49
C PHE A 251 4.82 2.62 24.08
N VAL A 252 4.85 1.38 23.57
CA VAL A 252 5.87 0.37 23.93
C VAL A 252 7.26 0.78 23.46
N PHE A 253 7.37 1.30 22.23
CA PHE A 253 8.63 1.77 21.65
C PHE A 253 8.61 3.29 21.61
N ARG A 254 9.09 3.90 22.70
CA ARG A 254 9.16 5.35 22.83
C ARG A 254 10.41 5.91 22.15
N ARG A 255 10.35 7.20 21.86
CA ARG A 255 11.51 7.97 21.41
C ARG A 255 12.70 7.74 22.33
N ILE A 256 13.88 7.52 21.75
CA ILE A 256 15.14 7.45 22.48
C ILE A 256 15.78 8.84 22.48
N THR A 257 16.28 9.24 23.64
CA THR A 257 16.94 10.53 23.88
C THR A 257 18.45 10.33 24.00
N SER A 258 19.20 11.42 24.14
CA SER A 258 20.66 11.38 24.17
C SER A 258 21.20 10.40 25.22
N GLY A 259 22.20 9.60 24.83
CA GLY A 259 22.77 8.55 25.69
C GLY A 259 21.86 7.33 25.85
N ASP A 260 21.15 6.96 24.79
CA ASP A 260 20.33 5.75 24.67
C ASP A 260 19.25 5.58 25.74
N ARG A 261 18.72 6.71 26.24
CA ARG A 261 17.68 6.72 27.27
C ARG A 261 16.30 6.79 26.66
N VAL A 262 15.42 5.87 27.08
CA VAL A 262 13.99 5.89 26.73
C VAL A 262 13.35 7.18 27.23
N SER A 263 12.57 7.85 26.37
CA SER A 263 11.84 9.07 26.77
C SER A 263 10.74 8.73 27.78
N MET A 264 10.65 9.56 28.82
CA MET A 264 9.52 9.52 29.76
C MET A 264 8.23 10.07 29.15
N SER A 265 8.33 10.86 28.07
CA SER A 265 7.15 11.33 27.34
C SER A 265 6.49 10.17 26.62
N ASP A 266 5.16 10.16 26.59
CA ASP A 266 4.39 9.21 25.79
C ASP A 266 4.44 9.63 24.32
N THR A 267 5.56 9.35 23.68
CA THR A 267 5.83 9.73 22.29
C THR A 267 6.50 8.56 21.60
N ALA A 268 5.88 8.09 20.52
CA ALA A 268 6.41 7.00 19.71
C ALA A 268 7.82 7.32 19.17
N MET A 269 8.62 6.28 19.02
CA MET A 269 9.83 6.34 18.18
C MET A 269 9.42 6.63 16.74
N THR A 270 10.13 7.56 16.07
CA THR A 270 9.90 7.83 14.65
C THR A 270 10.64 6.83 13.79
N THR A 271 10.19 6.66 12.54
CA THR A 271 10.83 5.74 11.59
C THR A 271 12.26 6.16 11.27
N GLU A 272 12.54 7.46 11.20
CA GLU A 272 13.90 7.96 10.96
C GLU A 272 14.83 7.61 12.11
N GLN A 273 14.36 7.76 13.35
CA GLN A 273 15.13 7.38 14.53
C GLN A 273 15.37 5.86 14.57
N PHE A 274 14.35 5.06 14.23
CA PHE A 274 14.51 3.62 14.09
C PHE A 274 15.55 3.25 13.02
N LEU A 275 15.45 3.85 11.83
CA LEU A 275 16.38 3.63 10.72
C LEU A 275 17.82 4.02 11.09
N GLU A 276 18.01 5.12 11.83
CA GLU A 276 19.31 5.53 12.33
C GLU A 276 19.90 4.44 13.24
N PHE A 277 19.16 3.99 14.25
CA PHE A 277 19.62 2.90 15.14
C PHE A 277 19.89 1.60 14.38
N PHE A 278 19.01 1.25 13.45
CA PHE A 278 19.18 0.04 12.66
C PHE A 278 20.47 0.09 11.82
N ARG A 279 20.73 1.21 11.14
CA ARG A 279 21.96 1.39 10.36
C ARG A 279 23.20 1.34 11.24
N ASN A 280 23.14 1.91 12.45
CA ASN A 280 24.23 1.81 13.43
C ASN A 280 24.46 0.36 13.88
N ASN A 281 23.40 -0.40 14.16
CA ASN A 281 23.51 -1.82 14.50
C ASN A 281 24.13 -2.66 13.36
N LEU A 282 23.86 -2.32 12.10
CA LEU A 282 24.51 -2.98 10.95
C LEU A 282 26.00 -2.65 10.89
N LEU A 283 26.39 -1.40 11.16
CA LEU A 283 27.80 -1.01 11.24
C LEU A 283 28.53 -1.74 12.37
N ASP A 284 27.88 -1.95 13.52
CA ASP A 284 28.46 -2.67 14.66
C ASP A 284 28.83 -4.13 14.33
N VAL A 285 28.20 -4.71 13.30
CA VAL A 285 28.48 -6.08 12.81
C VAL A 285 29.17 -6.10 11.44
N ASP A 286 29.74 -4.97 11.01
CA ASP A 286 30.49 -4.82 9.76
C ASP A 286 29.67 -5.15 8.49
N ILE A 287 28.38 -4.78 8.50
CA ILE A 287 27.48 -4.91 7.34
C ILE A 287 27.25 -3.52 6.74
N ASP A 288 27.43 -3.40 5.42
CA ASP A 288 27.06 -2.17 4.69
C ASP A 288 25.58 -1.89 4.86
N HIS A 289 25.25 -0.76 5.48
CA HIS A 289 23.89 -0.36 5.79
C HIS A 289 23.15 0.26 4.59
N TYR A 290 23.86 0.69 3.54
CA TYR A 290 23.29 1.46 2.44
C TYR A 290 22.16 0.75 1.67
N PRO A 291 22.22 -0.59 1.44
CA PRO A 291 21.14 -1.31 0.77
C PRO A 291 19.95 -1.66 1.67
N TYR A 292 19.94 -1.20 2.94
CA TYR A 292 18.90 -1.55 3.90
C TYR A 292 18.05 -0.32 4.34
N GLY A 293 16.74 -0.42 4.10
CA GLY A 293 15.68 0.48 4.61
C GLY A 293 14.62 -0.24 5.45
N THR A 294 13.50 0.41 5.77
CA THR A 294 12.39 -0.13 6.60
C THR A 294 11.84 -1.44 6.02
N HIS A 295 11.63 -1.48 4.71
CA HIS A 295 11.20 -2.68 3.98
C HIS A 295 12.13 -3.89 4.12
N SER A 296 13.40 -3.70 4.51
CA SER A 296 14.34 -4.80 4.72
C SER A 296 13.92 -5.72 5.87
N PHE A 297 13.14 -5.24 6.84
CA PHE A 297 12.64 -6.07 7.94
C PHE A 297 11.60 -7.08 7.47
N CYS A 298 10.63 -6.62 6.68
CA CYS A 298 9.64 -7.49 6.05
C CYS A 298 10.31 -8.52 5.15
N ARG A 299 11.33 -8.09 4.37
CA ARG A 299 12.13 -8.99 3.52
C ARG A 299 12.92 -10.01 4.34
N GLY A 300 13.65 -9.58 5.36
CA GLY A 300 14.50 -10.45 6.18
C GLY A 300 13.70 -11.56 6.87
N GLY A 301 12.51 -11.23 7.40
CA GLY A 301 11.59 -12.23 7.96
C GLY A 301 11.14 -13.26 6.92
N CYS A 302 10.78 -12.81 5.72
CA CYS A 302 10.32 -13.70 4.64
C CYS A 302 11.45 -14.58 4.11
N GLN A 303 12.65 -14.02 3.92
CA GLN A 303 13.86 -14.76 3.54
C GLN A 303 14.24 -15.78 4.61
N TYR A 304 14.15 -15.44 5.90
CA TYR A 304 14.39 -16.40 6.98
C TYR A 304 13.36 -17.55 6.95
N LEU A 305 12.07 -17.24 6.82
CA LEU A 305 11.02 -18.26 6.76
C LEU A 305 11.19 -19.18 5.53
N ALA A 306 11.58 -18.64 4.38
CA ALA A 306 11.83 -19.41 3.17
C ALA A 306 13.13 -20.22 3.23
N SER A 307 14.27 -19.56 3.50
CA SER A 307 15.61 -20.15 3.38
C SER A 307 16.05 -20.94 4.62
N CYS A 308 15.63 -20.52 5.81
CA CYS A 308 16.03 -21.18 7.07
C CYS A 308 14.93 -22.15 7.54
N CYS A 309 13.70 -21.66 7.67
CA CYS A 309 12.57 -22.49 8.12
C CYS A 309 11.99 -23.39 7.02
N ARG A 310 12.35 -23.17 5.74
CA ARG A 310 11.89 -23.97 4.59
C ARG A 310 10.36 -23.97 4.45
N TRP A 311 9.73 -22.83 4.77
CA TRP A 311 8.29 -22.69 4.58
C TRP A 311 7.96 -22.56 3.09
N PRO A 312 6.96 -23.30 2.58
CA PRO A 312 6.52 -23.11 1.21
C PRO A 312 5.91 -21.72 1.06
N LEU A 313 6.06 -21.13 -0.13
CA LEU A 313 5.61 -19.77 -0.42
C LEU A 313 4.16 -19.51 0.01
N ARG A 314 3.26 -20.45 -0.29
CA ARG A 314 1.85 -20.39 0.12
C ARG A 314 1.67 -20.17 1.62
N LYS A 315 2.44 -20.87 2.46
CA LYS A 315 2.37 -20.75 3.91
C LYS A 315 2.89 -19.38 4.39
N ILE A 316 3.91 -18.84 3.72
CA ILE A 316 4.42 -17.49 4.00
C ILE A 316 3.34 -16.46 3.66
N CYS A 317 2.66 -16.59 2.51
CA CYS A 317 1.53 -15.71 2.14
C CYS A 317 0.39 -15.76 3.16
N GLU A 318 -0.03 -16.98 3.54
CA GLU A 318 -1.10 -17.19 4.52
C GLU A 318 -0.75 -16.60 5.89
N TRP A 319 0.52 -16.69 6.30
CA TRP A 319 1.01 -16.09 7.54
C TRP A 319 1.11 -14.57 7.46
N GLY A 320 1.60 -14.03 6.34
CA GLY A 320 1.73 -12.59 6.12
C GLY A 320 0.40 -11.87 5.82
N GLY A 321 -0.71 -12.60 5.76
CA GLY A 321 -2.03 -12.03 5.42
C GLY A 321 -2.13 -11.55 3.97
N TRP A 322 -1.24 -12.01 3.09
CA TRP A 322 -1.19 -11.57 1.70
C TRP A 322 -2.25 -12.25 0.85
N SER A 323 -2.73 -11.52 -0.16
CA SER A 323 -3.64 -12.08 -1.16
C SER A 323 -3.05 -13.34 -1.78
N THR A 324 -3.88 -14.38 -1.91
CA THR A 324 -3.53 -15.59 -2.67
C THR A 324 -3.62 -15.37 -4.19
N GLU A 325 -4.13 -14.22 -4.63
CA GLU A 325 -4.05 -13.77 -6.02
C GLU A 325 -2.67 -13.15 -6.26
N PHE A 326 -1.78 -13.95 -6.84
CA PHE A 326 -0.40 -13.57 -7.09
C PHE A 326 -0.31 -12.53 -8.22
N THR A 327 -0.17 -11.25 -7.91
CA THR A 327 0.69 -10.40 -8.74
C THR A 327 2.12 -10.82 -8.40
N SER A 328 2.74 -11.60 -9.29
CA SER A 328 4.00 -12.33 -9.02
C SER A 328 5.16 -11.46 -8.56
N MET A 329 5.10 -10.14 -8.77
CA MET A 329 6.20 -9.23 -8.46
C MET A 329 6.30 -8.84 -6.98
N THR A 330 5.18 -8.67 -6.27
CA THR A 330 5.22 -8.14 -4.89
C THR A 330 5.92 -9.10 -3.94
N ILE A 331 5.60 -10.40 -4.03
CA ILE A 331 6.23 -11.39 -3.15
C ILE A 331 7.69 -11.68 -3.50
N VAL A 332 8.05 -11.56 -4.78
CA VAL A 332 9.45 -11.72 -5.22
C VAL A 332 10.33 -10.64 -4.59
N LYS A 333 9.84 -9.39 -4.44
CA LYS A 333 10.57 -8.32 -3.74
C LYS A 333 10.90 -8.66 -2.28
N TYR A 334 10.07 -9.46 -1.61
CA TYR A 334 10.31 -9.90 -0.23
C TYR A 334 11.15 -11.18 -0.11
N LEU A 335 11.39 -11.88 -1.21
CA LEU A 335 12.18 -13.12 -1.23
C LEU A 335 13.57 -12.93 -1.83
N ILE A 336 13.71 -11.99 -2.76
CA ILE A 336 14.93 -11.82 -3.55
C ILE A 336 15.30 -10.34 -3.55
N SER A 337 16.52 -10.04 -3.12
CA SER A 337 17.18 -8.75 -3.23
C SER A 337 18.23 -8.79 -4.33
N TRP A 338 18.51 -7.63 -4.94
CA TRP A 338 19.67 -7.46 -5.82
C TRP A 338 21.01 -7.60 -5.08
N ASN A 339 20.99 -7.44 -3.74
CA ASN A 339 22.16 -7.57 -2.87
C ASN A 339 22.27 -8.96 -2.20
N ASP A 340 21.46 -9.93 -2.60
CA ASP A 340 21.55 -11.30 -2.06
C ASP A 340 22.73 -12.03 -2.71
N ASP A 341 23.54 -12.70 -1.88
CA ASP A 341 24.59 -13.58 -2.38
C ASP A 341 23.99 -14.83 -3.05
N PRO A 342 24.54 -15.29 -4.19
CA PRO A 342 24.11 -16.53 -4.81
C PRO A 342 24.27 -17.70 -3.83
N THR A 343 23.18 -18.43 -3.60
CA THR A 343 23.19 -19.60 -2.71
C THR A 343 23.92 -20.81 -3.30
N LEU A 344 24.13 -20.82 -4.62
CA LEU A 344 24.80 -21.85 -5.39
C LEU A 344 25.59 -21.22 -6.55
N LEU A 345 26.73 -21.81 -6.89
CA LEU A 345 27.48 -21.45 -8.09
C LEU A 345 26.67 -21.80 -9.33
N ARG A 346 26.91 -21.06 -10.44
CA ARG A 346 26.12 -21.25 -11.66
C ARG A 346 26.29 -22.63 -12.28
N GLU A 347 27.50 -23.19 -12.28
CA GLU A 347 27.79 -24.55 -12.79
C GLU A 347 27.16 -25.68 -11.96
N ASP A 348 26.77 -25.39 -10.74
CA ASP A 348 26.23 -26.38 -9.80
C ASP A 348 24.73 -26.63 -10.03
N TYR A 349 24.04 -25.70 -10.70
CA TYR A 349 22.66 -25.91 -11.11
C TYR A 349 22.59 -27.07 -12.10
N PHE A 350 21.80 -28.10 -11.75
CA PHE A 350 21.64 -29.37 -12.47
C PHE A 350 22.81 -30.35 -12.42
N ASN A 351 23.86 -30.11 -11.62
CA ASN A 351 24.92 -31.10 -11.43
C ASN A 351 24.39 -32.28 -10.59
N PRO A 352 24.21 -33.48 -11.15
CA PRO A 352 23.60 -34.62 -10.44
C PRO A 352 24.52 -35.20 -9.36
N ASN A 353 25.79 -34.79 -9.33
CA ASN A 353 26.79 -35.27 -8.38
C ASN A 353 26.93 -34.37 -7.15
N ILE A 354 26.20 -33.26 -7.09
CA ILE A 354 26.18 -32.41 -5.90
C ILE A 354 25.34 -33.07 -4.83
N ALA A 355 25.94 -33.24 -3.66
CA ALA A 355 25.22 -33.70 -2.49
C ALA A 355 24.13 -32.68 -2.11
N PRO A 356 22.92 -33.12 -1.70
CA PRO A 356 21.88 -32.20 -1.25
C PRO A 356 22.39 -31.30 -0.12
N ALA A 357 21.88 -30.05 -0.11
CA ALA A 357 22.31 -28.99 0.79
C ALA A 357 22.33 -29.39 2.28
N LEU A 358 23.04 -28.57 3.06
CA LEU A 358 23.14 -28.63 4.53
C LEU A 358 21.85 -29.12 5.20
N ARG A 359 22.00 -30.06 6.14
CA ARG A 359 20.89 -30.63 6.91
C ARG A 359 20.09 -29.49 7.57
N CYS A 360 18.78 -29.44 7.32
CA CYS A 360 17.90 -28.49 7.99
C CYS A 360 17.98 -28.69 9.51
N PHE A 361 18.30 -27.64 10.26
CA PHE A 361 18.43 -27.70 11.73
C PHE A 361 17.09 -27.96 12.44
N ALA A 362 15.97 -27.57 11.81
CA ALA A 362 14.63 -27.74 12.38
C ALA A 362 14.03 -29.13 12.14
N CYS A 363 14.21 -29.70 10.94
CA CYS A 363 13.57 -30.98 10.58
C CYS A 363 14.53 -32.14 10.29
N GLY A 364 15.84 -31.88 10.24
CA GLY A 364 16.88 -32.90 10.04
C GLY A 364 16.96 -33.50 8.63
N ARG A 365 16.16 -33.02 7.67
CA ARG A 365 16.17 -33.51 6.28
C ARG A 365 17.28 -32.86 5.45
N THR A 366 17.79 -33.61 4.48
CA THR A 366 18.74 -33.16 3.45
C THR A 366 18.12 -33.43 2.08
N CYS A 367 17.72 -32.38 1.34
CA CYS A 367 17.27 -32.53 -0.04
C CYS A 367 17.41 -31.24 -0.84
N HIS A 368 17.45 -31.35 -2.17
CA HIS A 368 17.53 -30.21 -3.10
C HIS A 368 16.20 -29.47 -3.29
N CYS A 369 15.07 -30.07 -2.88
CA CYS A 369 13.72 -29.58 -3.13
C CYS A 369 13.06 -28.91 -1.91
N SER A 370 13.83 -28.65 -0.84
CA SER A 370 13.37 -27.86 0.32
C SER A 370 14.06 -26.52 0.35
#